data_AF-A0A183JD55-F1
#
_entry.id   AF-A0A183JD55-F1
#
_cell.length_a   1.000
_cell.length_b   1.000
_cell.length_c   1.000
_cell.angle_alpha   90.00
_cell.angle_beta   90.00
_cell.angle_gamma   90.00
#
_symmetry.space_group_name_H-M   'P 1'
#
loop_
_entity.id
_entity.type
_entity.pdbx_description
1 polymer ?
#
loop_
_entity_poly.entity_id
_entity_poly.type
_entity_poly.pdbx_seq_one_letter_code
_entity_poly.pdbx_strand_id
1 'polypeptide(L)'
;MCSHTGQHLFTSALESSVLSHSSAFQHIGGTSHPNYFTVKAAIIGSASELMHEDLGNFTRQLEQKCQKLINENGFISIWNTELAHALKVSCGFLFDIAAKVRTVCITKQKHPINNHELTDFNSVISAELCGGTHLFELSDLLDIAVVAVKGRQKTVKEFTCIFGHLAKSAHQCANELIQEGLSREKEAIHDPKKAVIHMDWYESVLNDPHYTGFLPLYARLALETNLFRINHKTDIIDTDHVQLYIDNMKIMIGNNNCETSQAVISQLDFHRLDDVTLNLAHMIAKLLSTELGIVYLTVKGRPLRSNHLNNDDRYKYAFLQLSPTADTFTTMTKMQQSLDWNDYHTLLAKCVNSILRSSVYGEA
;
A
#
# COMPACT_ATOMS: atom_id res chain seq x y z
N MET A 1 -13.06 -25.71 15.21
CA MET A 1 -13.40 -24.44 15.87
C MET A 1 -12.60 -23.28 15.28
N CYS A 2 -11.27 -23.26 15.41
CA CYS A 2 -10.43 -22.15 14.93
C CYS A 2 -10.59 -21.81 13.44
N SER A 3 -10.54 -22.81 12.54
CA SER A 3 -10.69 -22.59 11.10
C SER A 3 -12.00 -21.90 10.74
N HIS A 4 -13.10 -22.32 11.40
CA HIS A 4 -14.43 -21.81 11.12
C HIS A 4 -14.64 -20.41 11.69
N THR A 5 -14.19 -20.18 12.93
CA THR A 5 -14.12 -18.83 13.52
C THR A 5 -13.28 -17.89 12.67
N GLY A 6 -12.10 -18.34 12.22
CA GLY A 6 -11.22 -17.55 11.35
C GLY A 6 -11.88 -17.21 10.02
N GLN A 7 -12.64 -18.14 9.43
CA GLN A 7 -13.41 -17.89 8.22
C GLN A 7 -14.44 -16.76 8.40
N HIS A 8 -15.24 -16.77 9.47
CA HIS A 8 -16.21 -15.70 9.74
C HIS A 8 -15.54 -14.34 9.99
N LEU A 9 -14.49 -14.31 10.82
CA LEU A 9 -13.74 -13.09 11.09
C LEU A 9 -13.15 -12.50 9.80
N PHE A 10 -12.51 -13.35 9.00
CA PHE A 10 -11.89 -12.95 7.75
C PHE A 10 -12.92 -12.46 6.73
N THR A 11 -14.04 -13.17 6.57
CA THR A 11 -15.13 -12.76 5.67
C THR A 11 -15.70 -11.41 6.07
N SER A 12 -15.93 -11.16 7.37
CA SER A 12 -16.41 -9.87 7.86
C SER A 12 -15.40 -8.74 7.61
N ALA A 13 -14.12 -9.00 7.88
CA ALA A 13 -13.06 -8.03 7.62
C ALA A 13 -12.96 -7.70 6.12
N LEU A 14 -13.04 -8.73 5.27
CA LEU A 14 -12.99 -8.62 3.81
C LEU A 14 -14.18 -7.85 3.25
N GLU A 15 -15.41 -8.21 3.65
CA GLU A 15 -16.63 -7.52 3.27
C GLU A 15 -16.52 -6.03 3.62
N SER A 16 -16.19 -5.71 4.87
CA SER A 16 -16.07 -4.32 5.32
C SER A 16 -14.98 -3.56 4.55
N SER A 17 -13.87 -4.22 4.17
CA SER A 17 -12.81 -3.59 3.35
C SER A 17 -13.20 -3.42 1.89
N VAL A 18 -14.09 -4.25 1.35
CA VAL A 18 -14.61 -4.09 -0.02
C VAL A 18 -15.68 -3.00 -0.04
N LEU A 19 -16.61 -3.01 0.91
CA LEU A 19 -17.71 -2.04 0.99
C LEU A 19 -17.21 -0.61 1.24
N SER A 20 -16.07 -0.42 1.92
CA SER A 20 -15.47 0.92 2.11
C SER A 20 -15.03 1.60 0.81
N HIS A 21 -14.96 0.84 -0.29
CA HIS A 21 -14.61 1.34 -1.62
C HIS A 21 -15.84 1.48 -2.54
N SER A 22 -17.06 1.54 -1.99
CA SER A 22 -18.30 1.58 -2.80
C SER A 22 -18.40 0.42 -3.81
N SER A 23 -17.83 -0.74 -3.45
CA SER A 23 -17.81 -1.95 -4.26
C SER A 23 -18.85 -2.94 -3.76
N ALA A 24 -19.27 -3.87 -4.61
CA ALA A 24 -20.17 -4.96 -4.24
C ALA A 24 -19.38 -6.18 -3.76
N PHE A 25 -19.88 -6.81 -2.69
CA PHE A 25 -19.33 -8.01 -2.09
C PHE A 25 -20.40 -9.09 -1.99
N GLN A 26 -20.02 -10.33 -2.34
CA GLN A 26 -20.85 -11.50 -2.07
C GLN A 26 -19.95 -12.67 -1.66
N HIS A 27 -20.13 -13.17 -0.43
CA HIS A 27 -19.53 -14.43 0.00
C HIS A 27 -20.17 -15.59 -0.79
N ILE A 28 -19.37 -16.42 -1.45
CA ILE A 28 -19.82 -17.55 -2.29
C ILE A 28 -19.67 -18.88 -1.54
N GLY A 29 -18.71 -18.95 -0.61
CA GLY A 29 -18.46 -20.12 0.23
C GLY A 29 -16.99 -20.23 0.59
N GLY A 30 -16.59 -21.39 1.12
CA GLY A 30 -15.23 -21.64 1.55
C GLY A 30 -15.04 -23.06 2.03
N THR A 31 -13.81 -23.42 2.38
CA THR A 31 -13.47 -24.72 2.97
C THR A 31 -12.68 -24.52 4.26
N SER A 32 -12.93 -25.37 5.24
CA SER A 32 -12.18 -25.40 6.50
C SER A 32 -11.31 -26.65 6.54
N HIS A 33 -10.02 -26.48 6.81
CA HIS A 33 -9.06 -27.56 7.03
C HIS A 33 -8.38 -27.38 8.40
N PRO A 34 -7.66 -28.39 8.92
CA PRO A 34 -7.04 -28.31 10.24
C PRO A 34 -6.05 -27.14 10.39
N ASN A 35 -5.33 -26.77 9.32
CA ASN A 35 -4.24 -25.79 9.37
C ASN A 35 -4.50 -24.53 8.53
N TYR A 36 -5.56 -24.53 7.71
CA TYR A 36 -5.89 -23.41 6.83
C TYR A 36 -7.40 -23.39 6.56
N PHE A 37 -7.90 -22.27 6.07
CA PHE A 37 -9.23 -22.18 5.51
C PHE A 37 -9.20 -21.41 4.19
N THR A 38 -10.26 -21.55 3.40
CA THR A 38 -10.44 -20.77 2.17
C THR A 38 -11.72 -19.96 2.24
N VAL A 39 -11.71 -18.78 1.63
CA VAL A 39 -12.89 -17.92 1.45
C VAL A 39 -12.99 -17.55 -0.02
N LYS A 40 -14.14 -17.86 -0.62
CA LYS A 40 -14.51 -17.48 -1.99
C LYS A 40 -15.50 -16.34 -1.94
N ALA A 41 -15.18 -15.23 -2.60
CA ALA A 41 -16.06 -14.09 -2.68
C ALA A 41 -16.09 -13.51 -4.10
N ALA A 42 -17.27 -13.08 -4.54
CA ALA A 42 -17.42 -12.19 -5.68
C ALA A 42 -17.21 -10.76 -5.21
N ILE A 43 -16.28 -10.06 -5.86
CA ILE A 43 -15.90 -8.68 -5.57
C ILE A 43 -15.97 -7.90 -6.87
N ILE A 44 -16.84 -6.91 -6.94
CA ILE A 44 -17.11 -6.09 -8.14
C ILE A 44 -16.95 -4.61 -7.78
N GLY A 45 -16.22 -3.86 -8.61
CA GLY A 45 -15.96 -2.43 -8.42
C GLY A 45 -14.50 -2.13 -8.12
N SER A 46 -14.24 -0.91 -7.66
CA SER A 46 -12.90 -0.36 -7.39
C SER A 46 -12.06 -1.20 -6.42
N ALA A 47 -12.66 -1.91 -5.46
CA ALA A 47 -11.92 -2.84 -4.60
C ALA A 47 -11.28 -3.99 -5.39
N SER A 48 -11.93 -4.45 -6.48
CA SER A 48 -11.34 -5.46 -7.37
C SER A 48 -10.19 -4.90 -8.19
N GLU A 49 -10.26 -3.62 -8.58
CA GLU A 49 -9.19 -2.92 -9.31
C GLU A 49 -7.98 -2.70 -8.40
N LEU A 50 -8.19 -2.26 -7.16
CA LEU A 50 -7.14 -2.13 -6.14
C LEU A 50 -6.43 -3.45 -5.86
N MET A 51 -7.17 -4.55 -5.76
CA MET A 51 -6.56 -5.89 -5.62
C MET A 51 -5.77 -6.31 -6.87
N HIS A 52 -6.08 -5.75 -8.04
CA HIS A 52 -5.33 -6.01 -9.26
C HIS A 52 -4.03 -5.20 -9.31
N GLU A 53 -4.09 -3.93 -8.87
CA GLU A 53 -2.96 -3.00 -8.83
C GLU A 53 -1.96 -3.34 -7.71
N ASP A 54 -2.44 -3.54 -6.48
CA ASP A 54 -1.60 -3.73 -5.28
C ASP A 54 -2.22 -4.75 -4.32
N LEU A 55 -2.18 -6.02 -4.74
CA LEU A 55 -2.65 -7.15 -3.95
C LEU A 55 -1.89 -7.30 -2.61
N GLY A 56 -0.60 -6.95 -2.60
CA GLY A 56 0.25 -7.08 -1.42
C GLY A 56 -0.21 -6.15 -0.30
N ASN A 57 -0.40 -4.86 -0.61
CA ASN A 57 -0.91 -3.90 0.37
C ASN A 57 -2.35 -4.22 0.78
N PHE A 58 -3.22 -4.60 -0.16
CA PHE A 58 -4.59 -4.98 0.16
C PHE A 58 -4.65 -6.12 1.17
N THR A 59 -3.90 -7.21 0.93
CA THR A 59 -3.88 -8.38 1.83
C THR A 59 -3.27 -8.05 3.18
N ARG A 60 -2.20 -7.25 3.21
CA ARG A 60 -1.59 -6.77 4.47
C ARG A 60 -2.57 -5.94 5.32
N GLN A 61 -3.31 -5.02 4.71
CA GLN A 61 -4.32 -4.23 5.42
C GLN A 61 -5.47 -5.09 5.94
N LEU A 62 -5.87 -6.11 5.18
CA LEU A 62 -6.90 -7.06 5.58
C LEU A 62 -6.45 -7.90 6.79
N GLU A 63 -5.21 -8.40 6.79
CA GLU A 63 -4.62 -9.11 7.93
C GLU A 63 -4.54 -8.21 9.17
N GLN A 64 -4.06 -6.97 9.02
CA GLN A 64 -4.01 -5.98 10.11
C GLN A 64 -5.39 -5.72 10.72
N LYS A 65 -6.44 -5.68 9.88
CA LYS A 65 -7.82 -5.52 10.35
C LYS A 65 -8.29 -6.74 11.15
N CYS A 66 -7.94 -7.95 10.71
CA CYS A 66 -8.22 -9.17 11.48
C CYS A 66 -7.47 -9.17 12.82
N GLN A 67 -6.18 -8.84 12.82
CA GLN A 67 -5.36 -8.75 14.03
C GLN A 67 -5.91 -7.72 15.01
N LYS A 68 -6.37 -6.56 14.53
CA LYS A 68 -7.02 -5.56 15.37
C LYS A 68 -8.24 -6.13 16.07
N LEU A 69 -9.12 -6.82 15.36
CA LEU A 69 -10.32 -7.44 15.94
C LEU A 69 -9.99 -8.57 16.93
N ILE A 70 -8.94 -9.35 16.68
CA ILE A 70 -8.43 -10.37 17.60
C ILE A 70 -7.91 -9.70 18.89
N ASN A 71 -7.11 -8.65 18.76
CA ASN A 71 -6.50 -7.92 19.88
C ASN A 71 -7.50 -7.12 20.71
N GLU A 72 -8.62 -6.70 20.11
CA GLU A 72 -9.75 -6.08 20.82
C GLU A 72 -10.54 -7.10 21.67
N ASN A 73 -10.13 -8.38 21.69
CA ASN A 73 -10.75 -9.47 22.45
C ASN A 73 -12.26 -9.58 22.20
N GLY A 74 -12.67 -9.53 20.93
CA GLY A 74 -14.06 -9.75 20.55
C GLY A 74 -14.56 -11.11 21.02
N PHE A 75 -15.84 -11.17 21.36
CA PHE A 75 -16.52 -12.38 21.82
C PHE A 75 -17.32 -13.01 20.69
N ILE A 76 -17.44 -14.33 20.74
CA ILE A 76 -18.32 -15.07 19.84
C ILE A 76 -19.55 -15.50 20.63
N SER A 77 -20.70 -15.03 20.18
CA SER A 77 -22.00 -15.35 20.76
C SER A 77 -22.80 -16.21 19.78
N ILE A 78 -23.48 -17.23 20.30
CA ILE A 78 -24.36 -18.09 19.50
C ILE A 78 -25.79 -17.79 19.93
N TRP A 79 -26.62 -17.35 18.99
CA TRP A 79 -28.02 -16.99 19.23
C TRP A 79 -28.94 -17.92 18.44
N ASN A 80 -29.97 -18.45 19.10
CA ASN A 80 -31.06 -19.19 18.45
C ASN A 80 -32.24 -18.25 18.31
N THR A 81 -32.45 -17.71 17.12
CA THR A 81 -33.35 -16.58 16.87
C THR A 81 -34.36 -16.91 15.79
N GLU A 82 -35.48 -16.20 15.77
CA GLU A 82 -36.41 -16.33 14.65
C GLU A 82 -35.78 -15.80 13.37
N LEU A 83 -36.05 -16.46 12.23
CA LEU A 83 -35.49 -16.08 10.93
C LEU A 83 -35.76 -14.60 10.60
N ALA A 84 -36.97 -14.11 10.91
CA ALA A 84 -37.36 -12.72 10.70
C ALA A 84 -36.50 -11.72 11.49
N HIS A 85 -35.96 -12.11 12.65
CA HIS A 85 -35.04 -11.30 13.43
C HIS A 85 -33.60 -11.44 12.94
N ALA A 86 -33.17 -12.65 12.56
CA ALA A 86 -31.83 -12.88 12.02
C ALA A 86 -31.59 -12.11 10.71
N LEU A 87 -32.61 -12.03 9.83
CA LEU A 87 -32.55 -11.27 8.57
C LEU A 87 -32.36 -9.76 8.75
N LYS A 88 -32.62 -9.20 9.94
CA LYS A 88 -32.34 -7.78 10.24
C LYS A 88 -30.86 -7.51 10.52
N VAL A 89 -30.07 -8.57 10.72
CA VAL A 89 -28.68 -8.52 11.22
C VAL A 89 -27.72 -9.17 10.23
N SER A 90 -28.18 -10.19 9.51
CA SER A 90 -27.36 -10.93 8.55
C SER A 90 -27.53 -10.39 7.13
N CYS A 91 -26.43 -10.06 6.48
CA CYS A 91 -26.38 -9.95 5.02
C CYS A 91 -26.10 -11.33 4.41
N GLY A 92 -27.14 -11.98 3.87
CA GLY A 92 -26.97 -13.05 2.87
C GLY A 92 -27.51 -14.44 3.23
N PHE A 93 -28.13 -15.05 2.21
CA PHE A 93 -28.66 -16.42 2.06
C PHE A 93 -30.10 -16.68 2.56
N LEU A 94 -31.02 -16.61 1.58
CA LEU A 94 -32.35 -17.22 1.64
C LEU A 94 -32.20 -18.73 1.41
N PHE A 95 -32.23 -19.49 2.49
CA PHE A 95 -32.59 -20.90 2.43
C PHE A 95 -33.97 -21.05 3.05
N ASP A 96 -34.70 -22.06 2.57
CA ASP A 96 -36.01 -22.49 3.07
C ASP A 96 -35.81 -23.13 4.46
N ILE A 97 -35.62 -22.30 5.50
CA ILE A 97 -35.19 -22.75 6.83
C ILE A 97 -36.30 -22.51 7.86
N ALA A 98 -36.42 -23.50 8.74
CA ALA A 98 -37.22 -23.56 9.97
C ALA A 98 -37.40 -22.20 10.69
N ALA A 99 -38.51 -22.08 11.43
CA ALA A 99 -38.90 -20.87 12.15
C ALA A 99 -37.81 -20.29 13.08
N LYS A 100 -36.87 -21.12 13.56
CA LYS A 100 -35.70 -20.70 14.34
C LYS A 100 -34.40 -21.10 13.66
N VAL A 101 -33.44 -20.19 13.63
CA VAL A 101 -32.13 -20.34 13.02
C VAL A 101 -31.02 -20.08 14.03
N ARG A 102 -29.90 -20.79 13.85
CA ARG A 102 -28.68 -20.58 14.64
C ARG A 102 -27.84 -19.50 13.98
N THR A 103 -27.67 -18.39 14.69
CA THR A 103 -26.87 -17.23 14.27
C THR A 103 -25.60 -17.17 15.11
N VAL A 104 -24.45 -17.03 14.47
CA VAL A 104 -23.16 -16.83 15.12
C VAL A 104 -22.79 -15.36 14.95
N CYS A 105 -22.56 -14.69 16.07
CA CYS A 105 -22.27 -13.27 16.11
C CYS A 105 -20.86 -13.03 16.67
N ILE A 106 -20.11 -12.14 16.03
CA ILE A 106 -18.89 -11.56 16.59
C ILE A 106 -19.30 -10.24 17.25
N THR A 107 -19.06 -10.10 18.56
CA THR A 107 -19.52 -8.96 19.36
C THR A 107 -18.37 -8.29 20.11
N LYS A 108 -18.48 -6.98 20.35
CA LYS A 108 -17.51 -6.22 21.16
C LYS A 108 -17.60 -6.50 22.66
N GLN A 109 -18.75 -7.00 23.12
CA GLN A 109 -19.03 -7.27 24.52
C GLN A 109 -19.43 -8.73 24.72
N LYS A 110 -19.12 -9.27 25.89
CA LYS A 110 -19.48 -10.62 26.27
C LYS A 110 -20.97 -10.66 26.58
N HIS A 111 -21.74 -11.32 25.73
CA HIS A 111 -23.15 -11.58 26.00
C HIS A 111 -23.29 -12.95 26.69
N PRO A 112 -24.06 -13.05 27.79
CA PRO A 112 -24.33 -14.33 28.41
C PRO A 112 -25.08 -15.24 27.43
N ILE A 113 -24.67 -16.51 27.38
CA ILE A 113 -25.05 -17.54 26.39
C ILE A 113 -26.58 -17.84 26.37
N ASN A 114 -27.38 -17.27 27.29
CA ASN A 114 -28.76 -17.69 27.55
C ASN A 114 -29.85 -16.60 27.46
N ASN A 115 -29.54 -15.34 27.11
CA ASN A 115 -30.61 -14.34 26.95
C ASN A 115 -31.12 -14.31 25.50
N HIS A 116 -32.30 -14.91 25.32
CA HIS A 116 -32.98 -15.14 24.04
C HIS A 116 -33.63 -13.90 23.40
N GLU A 117 -33.27 -12.68 23.80
CA GLU A 117 -33.89 -11.47 23.26
C GLU A 117 -32.84 -10.47 22.78
N LEU A 118 -32.76 -10.32 21.46
CA LEU A 118 -31.93 -9.34 20.75
C LEU A 118 -32.40 -7.93 21.11
N THR A 119 -31.71 -7.26 22.02
CA THR A 119 -32.02 -5.86 22.38
C THR A 119 -30.93 -4.87 22.00
N ASP A 120 -29.69 -5.29 21.70
CA ASP A 120 -28.64 -4.35 21.30
C ASP A 120 -27.74 -4.83 20.13
N PHE A 121 -28.15 -4.44 18.92
CA PHE A 121 -27.40 -4.66 17.69
C PHE A 121 -26.14 -3.79 17.56
N ASN A 122 -26.00 -2.73 18.36
CA ASN A 122 -24.86 -1.81 18.22
C ASN A 122 -23.54 -2.45 18.64
N SER A 123 -23.60 -3.54 19.40
CA SER A 123 -22.44 -4.31 19.86
C SER A 123 -21.97 -5.39 18.87
N VAL A 124 -22.73 -5.65 17.80
CA VAL A 124 -22.48 -6.71 16.81
C VAL A 124 -21.57 -6.19 15.70
N ILE A 125 -20.44 -6.88 15.48
CA ILE A 125 -19.48 -6.61 14.41
C ILE A 125 -19.85 -7.39 13.15
N SER A 126 -20.28 -8.63 13.33
CA SER A 126 -20.69 -9.54 12.25
C SER A 126 -21.72 -10.54 12.78
N ALA A 127 -22.65 -10.94 11.94
CA ALA A 127 -23.63 -12.00 12.22
C ALA A 127 -23.83 -12.88 10.97
N GLU A 128 -23.68 -14.19 11.13
CA GLU A 128 -23.85 -15.16 10.06
C GLU A 128 -24.68 -16.36 10.52
N LEU A 129 -25.53 -16.88 9.65
CA LEU A 129 -26.27 -18.12 9.91
C LEU A 129 -25.33 -19.32 9.80
N CYS A 130 -25.06 -19.98 10.92
CA CYS A 130 -24.02 -21.00 10.95
C CYS A 130 -24.29 -22.13 11.96
N GLY A 131 -24.23 -23.37 11.46
CA GLY A 131 -24.43 -24.60 12.23
C GLY A 131 -23.14 -25.21 12.81
N GLY A 132 -21.96 -24.64 12.56
CA GLY A 132 -20.69 -25.24 12.98
C GLY A 132 -20.26 -24.93 14.40
N THR A 133 -19.09 -25.42 14.80
CA THR A 133 -18.49 -25.14 16.12
C THR A 133 -17.53 -23.96 16.04
N HIS A 134 -17.56 -23.09 17.05
CA HIS A 134 -16.76 -21.86 17.10
C HIS A 134 -16.00 -21.74 18.41
N LEU A 135 -14.94 -20.95 18.40
CA LEU A 135 -14.29 -20.45 19.62
C LEU A 135 -15.27 -19.56 20.41
N PHE A 136 -14.97 -19.30 21.68
CA PHE A 136 -15.73 -18.35 22.52
C PHE A 136 -15.14 -16.94 22.47
N GLU A 137 -13.81 -16.85 22.35
CA GLU A 137 -13.07 -15.58 22.30
C GLU A 137 -12.25 -15.54 21.01
N LEU A 138 -12.14 -14.36 20.39
CA LEU A 138 -11.30 -14.18 19.20
C LEU A 138 -9.81 -14.27 19.53
N SER A 139 -9.42 -13.95 20.77
CA SER A 139 -8.05 -14.08 21.29
C SER A 139 -7.50 -15.50 21.12
N ASP A 140 -8.34 -16.53 21.28
CA ASP A 140 -7.98 -17.94 21.11
C ASP A 140 -7.60 -18.29 19.65
N LEU A 141 -7.96 -17.44 18.68
CA LEU A 141 -7.55 -17.61 17.28
C LEU A 141 -6.08 -17.23 17.06
N LEU A 142 -5.52 -16.38 17.94
CA LEU A 142 -4.16 -15.84 17.92
C LEU A 142 -3.82 -14.93 16.74
N ASP A 143 -3.95 -15.39 15.50
CA ASP A 143 -3.56 -14.64 14.29
C ASP A 143 -4.17 -15.25 13.01
N ILE A 144 -4.18 -14.49 11.90
CA ILE A 144 -4.57 -14.94 10.55
C ILE A 144 -3.61 -14.34 9.52
N ALA A 145 -3.11 -15.16 8.58
CA ALA A 145 -2.30 -14.70 7.45
C ALA A 145 -2.86 -15.24 6.12
N VAL A 146 -2.91 -14.41 5.09
CA VAL A 146 -3.28 -14.74 3.71
C VAL A 146 -2.06 -15.25 2.98
N VAL A 147 -2.04 -16.52 2.58
CA VAL A 147 -0.89 -17.15 1.90
C VAL A 147 -1.09 -17.26 0.38
N ALA A 148 -2.33 -17.20 -0.10
CA ALA A 148 -2.61 -17.21 -1.53
C ALA A 148 -3.95 -16.55 -1.87
N VAL A 149 -4.02 -15.98 -3.09
CA VAL A 149 -5.26 -15.50 -3.70
C VAL A 149 -5.32 -15.98 -5.15
N LYS A 150 -6.33 -16.81 -5.47
CA LYS A 150 -6.62 -17.26 -6.85
C LYS A 150 -7.71 -16.41 -7.49
N GLY A 151 -7.71 -16.36 -8.82
CA GLY A 151 -8.72 -15.64 -9.59
C GLY A 151 -8.56 -14.12 -9.55
N ARG A 152 -7.33 -13.60 -9.49
CA ARG A 152 -7.03 -12.16 -9.35
C ARG A 152 -7.74 -11.28 -10.40
N GLN A 153 -7.75 -11.71 -11.66
CA GLN A 153 -8.42 -11.04 -12.79
C GLN A 153 -9.91 -11.41 -12.93
N LYS A 154 -10.44 -12.24 -12.05
CA LYS A 154 -11.84 -12.68 -12.08
C LYS A 154 -12.63 -11.93 -11.02
N THR A 155 -13.93 -11.82 -11.27
CA THR A 155 -14.89 -11.33 -10.29
C THR A 155 -14.87 -12.16 -9.01
N VAL A 156 -14.73 -13.48 -9.15
CA VAL A 156 -14.63 -14.42 -8.04
C VAL A 156 -13.17 -14.65 -7.66
N LYS A 157 -12.85 -14.37 -6.41
CA LYS A 157 -11.53 -14.55 -5.81
C LYS A 157 -11.59 -15.60 -4.70
N GLU A 158 -10.58 -16.45 -4.62
CA GLU A 158 -10.42 -17.46 -3.55
C GLU A 158 -9.18 -17.11 -2.73
N PHE A 159 -9.40 -16.70 -1.49
CA PHE A 159 -8.38 -16.45 -0.49
C PHE A 159 -8.06 -17.74 0.26
N THR A 160 -6.79 -18.05 0.43
CA THR A 160 -6.32 -19.14 1.29
C THR A 160 -5.58 -18.53 2.47
N CYS A 161 -6.01 -18.87 3.68
CA CYS A 161 -5.52 -18.28 4.91
C CYS A 161 -5.08 -19.36 5.90
N ILE A 162 -3.95 -19.13 6.56
CA ILE A 162 -3.50 -19.89 7.73
C ILE A 162 -3.87 -19.11 9.00
N PHE A 163 -3.88 -19.77 10.16
CA PHE A 163 -4.31 -19.15 11.41
C PHE A 163 -3.53 -19.70 12.62
N GLY A 164 -3.72 -19.10 13.79
CA GLY A 164 -3.12 -19.57 15.04
C GLY A 164 -1.62 -19.28 15.12
N HIS A 165 -0.91 -20.18 15.80
CA HIS A 165 0.56 -20.10 15.92
C HIS A 165 1.26 -20.12 14.55
N LEU A 166 0.70 -20.83 13.56
CA LEU A 166 1.27 -20.87 12.21
C LEU A 166 1.26 -19.47 11.57
N ALA A 167 0.14 -18.76 11.63
CA ALA A 167 0.04 -17.39 11.11
C ALA A 167 0.97 -16.42 11.86
N LYS A 168 1.05 -16.54 13.19
CA LYS A 168 1.93 -15.70 14.01
C LYS A 168 3.41 -15.88 13.66
N SER A 169 3.85 -17.13 13.51
CA SER A 169 5.22 -17.43 13.06
C SER A 169 5.46 -16.98 11.62
N ALA A 170 4.46 -17.09 10.75
CA ALA A 170 4.56 -16.63 9.37
C ALA A 170 4.78 -15.11 9.28
N HIS A 171 4.07 -14.31 10.08
CA HIS A 171 4.29 -12.87 10.15
C HIS A 171 5.66 -12.48 10.70
N GLN A 172 6.17 -13.19 11.71
CA GLN A 172 7.51 -12.96 12.25
C GLN A 172 8.57 -13.21 11.16
N CYS A 173 8.49 -14.37 10.51
CA CYS A 173 9.37 -14.73 9.40
C CYS A 173 9.27 -13.74 8.23
N ALA A 174 8.06 -13.31 7.88
CA ALA A 174 7.83 -12.32 6.83
C ALA A 174 8.56 -11.00 7.09
N ASN A 175 8.50 -10.50 8.33
CA ASN A 175 9.17 -9.25 8.69
C ASN A 175 10.69 -9.38 8.56
N GLU A 176 11.28 -10.48 9.04
CA GLU A 176 12.71 -10.75 8.93
C GLU A 176 13.16 -10.82 7.47
N LEU A 177 12.43 -11.58 6.64
CA LEU A 177 12.76 -11.73 5.21
C LEU A 177 12.61 -10.43 4.43
N ILE A 178 11.58 -9.63 4.70
CA ILE A 178 11.40 -8.33 4.03
C ILE A 178 12.54 -7.38 4.40
N GLN A 179 12.94 -7.32 5.68
CA GLN A 179 14.04 -6.46 6.11
C GLN A 179 15.36 -6.88 5.48
N GLU A 180 15.67 -8.17 5.50
CA GLU A 180 16.86 -8.71 4.83
C GLU A 180 16.82 -8.44 3.32
N GLY A 181 15.66 -8.62 2.68
CA GLY A 181 15.47 -8.31 1.28
C GLY A 181 15.77 -6.84 0.97
N LEU A 182 15.18 -5.91 1.71
CA LEU A 182 15.44 -4.47 1.54
C LEU A 182 16.92 -4.12 1.71
N SER A 183 17.60 -4.73 2.69
CA SER A 183 19.05 -4.54 2.89
C SER A 183 19.85 -5.03 1.68
N ARG A 184 19.54 -6.23 1.17
CA ARG A 184 20.20 -6.83 0.00
C ARG A 184 19.94 -6.05 -1.28
N GLU A 185 18.73 -5.57 -1.46
CA GLU A 185 18.38 -4.68 -2.57
C GLU A 185 19.22 -3.40 -2.52
N LYS A 186 19.33 -2.77 -1.35
CA LYS A 186 20.19 -1.60 -1.15
C LYS A 186 21.66 -1.90 -1.45
N GLU A 187 22.19 -3.03 -1.00
CA GLU A 187 23.58 -3.42 -1.30
C GLU A 187 23.82 -3.69 -2.80
N ALA A 188 22.89 -4.39 -3.46
CA ALA A 188 23.00 -4.71 -4.89
C ALA A 188 23.05 -3.44 -5.78
N ILE A 189 22.40 -2.35 -5.36
CA ILE A 189 22.45 -1.07 -6.08
C ILE A 189 23.87 -0.48 -6.06
N HIS A 190 24.53 -0.55 -4.91
CA HIS A 190 25.83 0.09 -4.67
C HIS A 190 26.99 -0.78 -5.14
N ASP A 191 26.83 -2.11 -5.13
CA ASP A 191 27.83 -3.07 -5.59
C ASP A 191 27.24 -4.06 -6.60
N PRO A 192 27.34 -3.76 -7.91
CA PRO A 192 26.85 -4.64 -8.98
C PRO A 192 27.46 -6.04 -8.96
N LYS A 193 28.62 -6.25 -8.33
CA LYS A 193 29.25 -7.59 -8.23
C LYS A 193 28.53 -8.47 -7.21
N LYS A 194 27.87 -7.88 -6.21
CA LYS A 194 27.04 -8.60 -5.24
C LYS A 194 25.62 -8.88 -5.73
N ALA A 195 25.18 -8.21 -6.79
CA ALA A 195 23.81 -8.35 -7.32
C ALA A 195 23.45 -9.82 -7.59
N VAL A 196 24.37 -10.59 -8.21
CA VAL A 196 24.16 -12.02 -8.50
C VAL A 196 23.93 -12.83 -7.22
N ILE A 197 24.77 -12.62 -6.20
CA ILE A 197 24.65 -13.32 -4.89
C ILE A 197 23.32 -12.98 -4.21
N HIS A 198 22.88 -11.73 -4.30
CA HIS A 198 21.61 -11.31 -3.73
C HIS A 198 20.42 -11.88 -4.51
N MET A 199 20.49 -11.94 -5.84
CA MET A 199 19.49 -12.58 -6.68
C MET A 199 19.34 -14.07 -6.35
N ASP A 200 20.45 -14.80 -6.22
CA ASP A 200 20.44 -16.22 -5.83
C ASP A 200 19.75 -16.43 -4.47
N TRP A 201 19.95 -15.50 -3.52
CA TRP A 201 19.26 -15.54 -2.23
C TRP A 201 17.74 -15.35 -2.37
N TYR A 202 17.29 -14.39 -3.18
CA TYR A 202 15.86 -14.20 -3.43
C TYR A 202 15.23 -15.42 -4.08
N GLU A 203 15.89 -15.99 -5.09
CA GLU A 203 15.41 -17.20 -5.75
C GLU A 203 15.37 -18.39 -4.78
N SER A 204 16.38 -18.53 -3.91
CA SER A 204 16.39 -19.57 -2.88
C SER A 204 15.21 -19.41 -1.92
N VAL A 205 14.93 -18.19 -1.43
CA VAL A 205 13.82 -17.94 -0.50
C VAL A 205 12.46 -18.15 -1.19
N LEU A 206 12.27 -17.63 -2.40
CA LEU A 206 10.98 -17.70 -3.11
C LEU A 206 10.62 -19.13 -3.55
N ASN A 207 11.63 -19.98 -3.76
CA ASN A 207 11.47 -21.39 -4.15
C ASN A 207 11.61 -22.37 -2.97
N ASP A 208 11.85 -21.89 -1.74
CA ASP A 208 11.97 -22.76 -0.58
C ASP A 208 10.62 -23.46 -0.28
N PRO A 209 10.59 -24.80 -0.24
CA PRO A 209 9.40 -25.55 0.14
C PRO A 209 8.86 -25.19 1.53
N HIS A 210 9.72 -24.78 2.48
CA HIS A 210 9.31 -24.39 3.83
C HIS A 210 8.44 -23.12 3.85
N TYR A 211 8.63 -22.23 2.87
CA TYR A 211 7.84 -21.01 2.73
C TYR A 211 6.62 -21.18 1.83
N THR A 212 6.56 -22.26 1.05
CA THR A 212 5.45 -22.53 0.14
C THR A 212 4.17 -22.83 0.92
N GLY A 213 3.17 -21.96 0.79
CA GLY A 213 1.90 -22.07 1.54
C GLY A 213 1.98 -21.65 3.01
N PHE A 214 3.13 -21.10 3.45
CA PHE A 214 3.34 -20.57 4.78
C PHE A 214 3.62 -19.07 4.78
N LEU A 215 4.48 -18.59 3.86
CA LEU A 215 4.84 -17.19 3.77
C LEU A 215 3.60 -16.34 3.39
N PRO A 216 3.29 -15.26 4.13
CA PRO A 216 2.20 -14.36 3.78
C PRO A 216 2.39 -13.78 2.38
N LEU A 217 1.28 -13.65 1.65
CA LEU A 217 1.28 -13.27 0.25
C LEU A 217 1.90 -11.88 0.04
N TYR A 218 1.63 -10.93 0.94
CA TYR A 218 2.22 -9.59 0.85
C TYR A 218 3.75 -9.64 0.90
N ALA A 219 4.32 -10.53 1.72
CA ALA A 219 5.76 -10.66 1.87
C ALA A 219 6.38 -11.32 0.65
N ARG A 220 5.73 -12.36 0.13
CA ARG A 220 6.15 -13.00 -1.12
C ARG A 220 6.17 -12.00 -2.28
N LEU A 221 5.11 -11.22 -2.46
CA LEU A 221 5.02 -10.20 -3.51
C LEU A 221 6.07 -9.09 -3.34
N ALA A 222 6.38 -8.68 -2.10
CA ALA A 222 7.43 -7.71 -1.83
C ALA A 222 8.82 -8.26 -2.24
N LEU A 223 9.14 -9.50 -1.88
CA LEU A 223 10.40 -10.14 -2.27
C LEU A 223 10.50 -10.34 -3.80
N GLU A 224 9.41 -10.76 -4.46
CA GLU A 224 9.34 -10.87 -5.93
C GLU A 224 9.56 -9.49 -6.60
N THR A 225 9.00 -8.42 -6.01
CA THR A 225 9.20 -7.04 -6.49
C THR A 225 10.65 -6.60 -6.34
N ASN A 226 11.28 -6.84 -5.19
CA ASN A 226 12.68 -6.49 -4.98
C ASN A 226 13.61 -7.26 -5.95
N LEU A 227 13.38 -8.57 -6.12
CA LEU A 227 14.11 -9.38 -7.10
C LEU A 227 13.95 -8.83 -8.52
N PHE A 228 12.72 -8.46 -8.91
CA PHE A 228 12.46 -7.84 -10.20
C PHE A 228 13.27 -6.56 -10.39
N ARG A 229 13.34 -5.71 -9.36
CA ARG A 229 14.07 -4.43 -9.43
C ARG A 229 15.59 -4.62 -9.57
N ILE A 230 16.16 -5.59 -8.85
CA ILE A 230 17.59 -5.96 -9.00
C ILE A 230 17.84 -6.51 -10.42
N ASN A 231 16.98 -7.40 -10.90
CA ASN A 231 17.11 -8.03 -12.23
C ASN A 231 17.10 -7.02 -13.38
N HIS A 232 16.18 -6.06 -13.33
CA HIS A 232 15.93 -5.16 -14.46
C HIS A 232 16.72 -3.87 -14.37
N LYS A 233 17.58 -3.71 -13.35
CA LYS A 233 18.21 -2.42 -13.01
C LYS A 233 17.20 -1.27 -13.05
N THR A 234 15.93 -1.54 -12.75
CA THR A 234 14.90 -0.50 -12.77
C THR A 234 15.31 0.50 -11.71
N ASP A 235 15.36 1.78 -12.09
CA ASP A 235 15.92 2.84 -11.28
C ASP A 235 15.28 2.86 -9.89
N ILE A 236 16.02 2.32 -8.92
CA ILE A 236 15.59 2.33 -7.53
C ILE A 236 15.85 3.75 -7.04
N ILE A 237 14.77 4.51 -6.98
CA ILE A 237 14.76 5.83 -6.37
C ILE A 237 15.04 5.62 -4.88
N ASP A 238 16.24 6.01 -4.44
CA ASP A 238 16.58 6.03 -3.02
C ASP A 238 15.61 6.98 -2.31
N THR A 239 14.62 6.39 -1.63
CA THR A 239 13.53 7.12 -1.01
C THR A 239 14.02 7.93 0.18
N ASP A 240 15.08 7.47 0.88
CA ASP A 240 15.73 8.20 1.97
C ASP A 240 16.40 9.47 1.43
N HIS A 241 17.10 9.34 0.30
CA HIS A 241 17.76 10.46 -0.36
C HIS A 241 16.76 11.46 -0.96
N VAL A 242 15.63 10.97 -1.49
CA VAL A 242 14.52 11.81 -1.97
C VAL A 242 13.86 12.55 -0.80
N GLN A 243 13.65 11.89 0.34
CA GLN A 243 13.06 12.53 1.52
C GLN A 243 13.97 13.60 2.10
N LEU A 244 15.27 13.33 2.23
CA LEU A 244 16.27 14.32 2.66
C LEU A 244 16.28 15.55 1.72
N TYR A 245 16.13 15.33 0.42
CA TYR A 245 16.06 16.39 -0.58
C TYR A 245 14.77 17.22 -0.45
N ILE A 246 13.63 16.56 -0.20
CA ILE A 246 12.33 17.22 0.11
C ILE A 246 12.46 18.09 1.37
N ASP A 247 13.07 17.56 2.43
CA ASP A 247 13.19 18.28 3.70
C ASP A 247 14.12 19.48 3.59
N ASN A 248 15.22 19.37 2.84
CA ASN A 248 16.08 20.51 2.51
C ASN A 248 15.33 21.60 1.74
N MET A 249 14.48 21.22 0.79
CA MET A 249 13.64 22.19 0.07
C MET A 249 12.58 22.83 0.95
N LYS A 250 11.97 22.09 1.88
CA LYS A 250 11.04 22.66 2.87
C LYS A 250 11.73 23.71 3.74
N ILE A 251 12.93 23.43 4.23
CA ILE A 251 13.74 24.37 5.01
C ILE A 251 14.04 25.63 4.18
N MET A 252 14.44 25.45 2.92
CA MET A 252 14.74 26.57 2.04
C MET A 252 13.51 27.43 1.71
N ILE A 253 12.35 26.81 1.46
CA ILE A 253 11.08 27.51 1.24
C ILE A 253 10.62 28.24 2.51
N GLY A 254 10.71 27.59 3.68
CA GLY A 254 10.32 28.15 4.96
C GLY A 254 11.21 29.32 5.41
N ASN A 255 12.51 29.26 5.13
CA ASN A 255 13.46 30.31 5.51
C ASN A 255 13.39 31.54 4.59
N ASN A 256 12.94 31.39 3.34
CA ASN A 256 12.98 32.47 2.35
C ASN A 256 11.71 33.31 2.25
N ASN A 257 10.66 33.10 3.07
CA ASN A 257 9.38 33.83 3.00
C ASN A 257 8.99 34.11 1.53
N CYS A 258 8.92 33.08 0.68
CA CYS A 258 8.86 33.22 -0.78
C CYS A 258 7.75 34.17 -1.26
N GLU A 259 8.06 35.47 -1.37
CA GLU A 259 7.18 36.50 -1.92
C GLU A 259 7.26 36.58 -3.45
N THR A 260 8.11 35.79 -4.10
CA THR A 260 8.33 35.94 -5.54
C THR A 260 8.46 34.61 -6.23
N SER A 261 8.02 34.61 -7.48
CA SER A 261 8.06 33.59 -8.53
C SER A 261 9.47 33.04 -8.82
N GLN A 262 10.21 32.62 -7.80
CA GLN A 262 11.57 32.12 -7.92
C GLN A 262 11.52 30.63 -8.28
N ALA A 263 11.96 30.32 -9.50
CA ALA A 263 12.24 28.95 -9.87
C ALA A 263 13.44 28.47 -9.04
N VAL A 264 13.19 27.57 -8.09
CA VAL A 264 14.26 26.87 -7.36
C VAL A 264 14.84 25.81 -8.29
N ILE A 265 15.90 26.19 -9.00
CA ILE A 265 16.66 25.26 -9.84
C ILE A 265 17.70 24.60 -8.96
N SER A 266 17.40 23.40 -8.46
CA SER A 266 18.37 22.55 -7.79
C SER A 266 18.74 21.40 -8.72
N GLN A 267 20.06 21.17 -8.89
CA GLN A 267 20.59 20.12 -9.74
C GLN A 267 20.29 18.77 -9.09
N LEU A 268 19.48 17.97 -9.77
CA LEU A 268 19.26 16.57 -9.45
C LEU A 268 20.44 15.78 -10.06
N ASP A 269 21.60 15.75 -9.38
CA ASP A 269 22.72 14.89 -9.77
C ASP A 269 22.52 13.50 -9.16
N PHE A 270 21.68 12.70 -9.81
CA PHE A 270 21.60 11.28 -9.53
C PHE A 270 22.55 10.62 -10.50
N HIS A 271 23.65 10.07 -9.98
CA HIS A 271 24.59 9.29 -10.76
C HIS A 271 23.92 8.00 -11.29
N ARG A 272 23.00 8.09 -12.27
CA ARG A 272 22.50 7.02 -13.15
C ARG A 272 21.40 7.51 -14.12
N LEU A 273 21.80 7.57 -15.40
CA LEU A 273 21.06 7.37 -16.67
C LEU A 273 19.86 8.27 -17.04
N ASP A 274 19.68 8.39 -18.35
CA ASP A 274 19.20 9.58 -19.08
C ASP A 274 17.67 9.78 -19.08
N ASP A 275 16.89 8.82 -18.58
CA ASP A 275 15.40 8.86 -18.58
C ASP A 275 14.78 8.96 -17.16
N VAL A 276 15.59 8.99 -16.11
CA VAL A 276 15.16 8.88 -14.70
C VAL A 276 14.88 10.24 -14.08
N THR A 277 15.66 11.24 -14.45
CA THR A 277 15.71 12.53 -13.75
C THR A 277 14.39 13.30 -13.84
N LEU A 278 13.68 13.22 -14.97
CA LEU A 278 12.38 13.88 -15.14
C LEU A 278 11.27 13.16 -14.36
N ASN A 279 11.26 11.83 -14.35
CA ASN A 279 10.29 11.05 -13.58
C ASN A 279 10.48 11.27 -12.08
N LEU A 280 11.73 11.34 -11.63
CA LEU A 280 12.08 11.71 -10.26
C LEU A 280 11.61 13.13 -9.92
N ALA A 281 11.87 14.11 -10.80
CA ALA A 281 11.40 15.48 -10.60
C ALA A 281 9.86 15.56 -10.52
N HIS A 282 9.13 14.78 -11.32
CA HIS A 282 7.67 14.69 -11.21
C HIS A 282 7.22 14.05 -9.90
N MET A 283 7.90 12.99 -9.44
CA MET A 283 7.60 12.34 -8.17
C MET A 283 7.83 13.27 -6.98
N ILE A 284 8.98 13.95 -6.94
CA ILE A 284 9.32 14.95 -5.93
C ILE A 284 8.30 16.11 -5.96
N ALA A 285 7.94 16.61 -7.15
CA ALA A 285 6.93 17.66 -7.29
C ALA A 285 5.56 17.24 -6.75
N LYS A 286 5.15 15.99 -6.99
CA LYS A 286 3.90 15.42 -6.48
C LYS A 286 3.91 15.30 -4.95
N LEU A 287 4.99 14.79 -4.37
CA LEU A 287 5.16 14.67 -2.91
C LEU A 287 5.16 16.06 -2.25
N LEU A 288 5.97 16.98 -2.76
CA LEU A 288 5.99 18.37 -2.30
C LEU A 288 4.61 19.02 -2.41
N SER A 289 3.88 18.83 -3.51
CA SER A 289 2.56 19.45 -3.67
C SER A 289 1.50 18.84 -2.75
N THR A 290 1.66 17.58 -2.36
CA THR A 290 0.77 16.89 -1.40
C THR A 290 1.07 17.34 0.04
N GLU A 291 2.35 17.51 0.38
CA GLU A 291 2.79 17.87 1.74
C GLU A 291 2.84 19.38 2.00
N LEU A 292 3.08 20.20 0.98
CA LEU A 292 3.05 21.67 1.02
C LEU A 292 1.65 22.22 0.77
N GLY A 293 0.57 21.45 0.96
CA GLY A 293 -0.83 21.90 0.84
C GLY A 293 -1.24 23.07 1.74
N ILE A 294 -0.27 23.74 2.37
CA ILE A 294 -0.37 24.89 3.28
C ILE A 294 0.34 26.13 2.69
N VAL A 295 1.17 25.99 1.64
CA VAL A 295 1.92 27.10 1.02
C VAL A 295 1.30 27.40 -0.34
N TYR A 296 1.03 28.67 -0.63
CA TYR A 296 0.34 29.20 -1.83
C TYR A 296 1.05 28.95 -3.17
N LEU A 297 1.70 27.80 -3.35
CA LEU A 297 2.62 27.44 -4.43
C LEU A 297 2.26 26.07 -5.02
N THR A 298 2.47 25.96 -6.33
CA THR A 298 2.37 24.78 -7.17
C THR A 298 3.78 24.35 -7.55
N VAL A 299 4.10 23.06 -7.42
CA VAL A 299 5.41 22.51 -7.78
C VAL A 299 5.31 21.68 -9.06
N LYS A 300 6.21 21.90 -10.03
CA LYS A 300 6.28 21.13 -11.29
C LYS A 300 7.70 20.70 -11.62
N GLY A 301 7.90 19.41 -11.89
CA GLY A 301 9.13 18.93 -12.53
C GLY A 301 9.20 19.40 -13.99
N ARG A 302 10.37 19.86 -14.44
CA ARG A 302 10.60 20.30 -15.83
C ARG A 302 11.94 19.77 -16.33
N PRO A 303 12.04 19.31 -17.58
CA PRO A 303 13.32 18.94 -18.17
C PRO A 303 14.18 20.20 -18.39
N LEU A 304 15.49 20.10 -18.17
CA LEU A 304 16.45 21.17 -18.42
C LEU A 304 16.80 21.22 -19.92
N ARG A 305 15.97 21.91 -20.70
CA ARG A 305 16.19 22.10 -22.14
C ARG A 305 17.03 23.35 -22.39
N SER A 306 18.33 23.19 -22.55
CA SER A 306 19.26 24.28 -22.90
C SER A 306 19.97 23.99 -24.23
N ASN A 307 20.15 25.04 -25.05
CA ASN A 307 20.96 24.96 -26.27
C ASN A 307 22.45 24.72 -25.99
N HIS A 308 22.86 24.88 -24.73
CA HIS A 308 24.22 24.64 -24.24
C HIS A 308 24.46 23.19 -23.79
N LEU A 309 23.43 22.33 -23.79
CA LEU A 309 23.54 20.90 -23.50
C LEU A 309 23.44 20.09 -24.80
N ASN A 310 24.28 19.05 -24.94
CA ASN A 310 24.19 18.11 -26.05
C ASN A 310 22.87 17.30 -25.97
N ASN A 311 22.49 16.61 -27.04
CA ASN A 311 21.20 15.89 -27.07
C ASN A 311 21.08 14.80 -26.01
N ASP A 312 22.19 14.18 -25.62
CA ASP A 312 22.24 13.12 -24.60
C ASP A 312 22.07 13.71 -23.18
N ASP A 313 22.54 14.93 -22.94
CA ASP A 313 22.48 15.61 -21.65
C ASP A 313 21.16 16.36 -21.41
N ARG A 314 20.37 16.62 -22.46
CA ARG A 314 19.06 17.32 -22.36
C ARG A 314 18.01 16.53 -21.57
N TYR A 315 18.18 15.23 -21.44
CA TYR A 315 17.27 14.34 -20.70
C TYR A 315 17.82 13.94 -19.32
N LYS A 316 19.14 14.08 -19.11
CA LYS A 316 19.83 13.80 -17.85
C LYS A 316 19.50 14.76 -16.71
N TYR A 317 19.04 15.97 -17.03
CA TYR A 317 18.81 17.02 -16.03
C TYR A 317 17.36 17.48 -16.02
N ALA A 318 16.78 17.60 -14.82
CA ALA A 318 15.48 18.20 -14.57
C ALA A 318 15.57 19.17 -13.39
N PHE A 319 14.61 20.10 -13.32
CA PHE A 319 14.50 21.07 -12.24
C PHE A 319 13.06 21.16 -11.74
N LEU A 320 12.87 21.74 -10.56
CA LEU A 320 11.56 21.98 -9.97
C LEU A 320 11.17 23.44 -10.15
N GLN A 321 10.03 23.67 -10.78
CA GLN A 321 9.42 24.99 -10.93
C GLN A 321 8.40 25.18 -9.81
N LEU A 322 8.58 26.23 -9.00
CA LEU A 322 7.60 26.71 -8.03
C LEU A 322 6.80 27.86 -8.64
N SER A 323 5.48 27.88 -8.48
CA SER A 323 4.61 28.93 -9.05
C SER A 323 3.37 29.17 -8.19
N PRO A 324 2.88 30.41 -7.99
CA PRO A 324 1.71 30.66 -7.15
C PRO A 324 0.45 29.90 -7.59
N THR A 325 -0.39 29.48 -6.64
CA THR A 325 -1.69 28.86 -6.92
C THR A 325 -2.71 29.86 -7.48
N ALA A 326 -3.58 29.41 -8.39
CA ALA A 326 -4.50 30.27 -9.15
C ALA A 326 -5.52 31.04 -8.28
N ASP A 327 -5.92 30.51 -7.12
CA ASP A 327 -6.92 31.18 -6.25
C ASP A 327 -6.39 32.43 -5.53
N THR A 328 -5.07 32.66 -5.57
CA THR A 328 -4.42 33.87 -5.07
C THR A 328 -4.33 34.99 -6.12
N PHE A 329 -4.67 34.73 -7.39
CA PHE A 329 -4.63 35.75 -8.45
C PHE A 329 -5.63 36.89 -8.21
N THR A 330 -6.72 36.64 -7.49
CA THR A 330 -7.78 37.61 -7.27
C THR A 330 -7.44 38.66 -6.20
N THR A 331 -6.46 38.40 -5.32
CA THR A 331 -6.03 39.35 -4.27
C THR A 331 -4.70 40.03 -4.56
N MET A 332 -3.89 39.52 -5.50
CA MET A 332 -2.58 40.09 -5.86
C MET A 332 -2.59 40.90 -7.18
N THR A 333 -3.67 41.63 -7.46
CA THR A 333 -3.76 42.54 -8.63
C THR A 333 -2.82 43.76 -8.57
N LYS A 334 -1.89 43.82 -7.62
CA LYS A 334 -0.88 44.90 -7.51
C LYS A 334 0.58 44.48 -7.59
N MET A 335 0.90 43.19 -7.74
CA MET A 335 2.28 42.75 -7.98
C MET A 335 2.31 41.66 -9.06
N GLN A 336 1.87 42.03 -10.26
CA GLN A 336 2.26 41.28 -11.45
C GLN A 336 3.71 41.66 -11.80
N GLN A 337 4.66 41.25 -10.95
CA GLN A 337 6.03 41.10 -11.45
C GLN A 337 5.96 39.92 -12.41
N SER A 338 6.12 40.23 -13.70
CA SER A 338 6.48 39.23 -14.70
C SER A 338 7.52 38.31 -14.08
N LEU A 339 7.37 36.99 -14.21
CA LEU A 339 8.52 36.10 -14.05
C LEU A 339 9.68 36.79 -14.77
N ASP A 340 10.72 37.20 -14.04
CA ASP A 340 11.86 37.83 -14.68
C ASP A 340 12.57 36.70 -15.42
N TRP A 341 12.19 36.55 -16.69
CA TRP A 341 12.74 35.54 -17.56
C TRP A 341 14.27 35.68 -17.64
N ASN A 342 14.84 36.87 -17.44
CA ASN A 342 16.29 37.03 -17.35
C ASN A 342 16.89 36.36 -16.11
N ASP A 343 16.26 36.49 -14.94
CA ASP A 343 16.74 35.81 -13.73
C ASP A 343 16.60 34.29 -13.86
N TYR A 344 15.48 33.83 -14.41
CA TYR A 344 15.28 32.42 -14.75
C TYR A 344 16.35 31.90 -15.71
N HIS A 345 16.61 32.61 -16.81
CA HIS A 345 17.65 32.24 -17.78
C HIS A 345 19.06 32.34 -17.19
N THR A 346 19.32 33.27 -16.26
CA THR A 346 20.61 33.42 -15.57
C THR A 346 20.86 32.28 -14.58
N LEU A 347 19.85 31.89 -13.80
CA LEU A 347 19.92 30.71 -12.93
C LEU A 347 20.12 29.44 -13.75
N LEU A 348 19.37 29.30 -14.85
CA LEU A 348 19.49 28.18 -15.76
C LEU A 348 20.88 28.13 -16.42
N ALA A 349 21.45 29.27 -16.82
CA ALA A 349 22.81 29.37 -17.33
C ALA A 349 23.86 29.03 -16.27
N LYS A 350 23.68 29.44 -15.01
CA LYS A 350 24.58 29.06 -13.90
C LYS A 350 24.57 27.55 -13.64
N CYS A 351 23.39 26.92 -13.64
CA CYS A 351 23.26 25.47 -13.52
C CYS A 351 23.88 24.73 -14.71
N VAL A 352 23.69 25.23 -15.93
CA VAL A 352 24.34 24.63 -17.11
C VAL A 352 25.86 24.81 -17.07
N ASN A 353 26.36 25.97 -16.60
CA ASN A 353 27.80 26.21 -16.44
C ASN A 353 28.43 25.39 -15.30
N SER A 354 27.68 25.01 -14.27
CA SER A 354 28.17 24.05 -13.25
C SER A 354 28.23 22.62 -13.78
N ILE A 355 27.35 22.26 -14.73
CA ILE A 355 27.34 20.97 -15.45
C ILE A 355 28.49 20.90 -16.48
N LEU A 356 28.78 21.99 -17.20
CA LEU A 356 29.82 22.12 -18.23
C LEU A 356 31.28 21.96 -17.74
N ARG A 357 31.51 21.56 -16.49
CA ARG A 357 32.85 21.12 -16.03
C ARG A 357 33.23 19.72 -16.52
N SER A 358 32.34 19.02 -17.22
CA SER A 358 32.71 17.93 -18.12
C SER A 358 32.73 18.49 -19.55
N SER A 359 33.92 18.58 -20.16
CA SER A 359 34.10 19.32 -21.41
C SER A 359 33.38 18.66 -22.59
N VAL A 360 32.66 19.46 -23.38
CA VAL A 360 32.03 19.05 -24.66
C VAL A 360 33.08 18.92 -25.78
N TYR A 361 34.29 19.43 -25.57
CA TYR A 361 35.44 19.21 -26.44
C TYR A 361 36.49 18.42 -25.69
N GLY A 362 36.84 17.25 -26.22
CA GLY A 362 38.01 16.53 -25.78
C GLY A 362 39.23 17.45 -25.87
N GLU A 363 39.97 17.55 -24.78
CA GLU A 363 41.32 18.09 -24.82
C GLU A 363 42.13 17.25 -25.82
N ALA A 364 42.79 17.93 -26.77
CA ALA A 364 43.81 17.38 -27.63
C ALA A 364 45.18 17.48 -26.96
#